data_AF-A0A0C3G308-F1
#
_entry.id   AF-A0A0C3G308-F1
#
_cell.length_a   1.000
_cell.length_b   1.000
_cell.length_c   1.000
_cell.angle_alpha   90.00
_cell.angle_beta   90.00
_cell.angle_gamma   90.00
#
_symmetry.space_group_name_H-M   'P 1'
#
loop_
_entity.id
_entity.type
_entity.pdbx_description
1 polymer ?
#
loop_
_entity_poly.entity_id
_entity_poly.type
_entity_poly.pdbx_seq_one_letter_code
_entity_poly.pdbx_strand_id
1 'polypeptide(L)'
;DDEDGPPKPDLIRISINPRFYQLPGAALLLGTAIGLTRGSRLAGLRFQAENAHRPPQTLRGWYLYRKTKNYKMMLGGLQETGKLASKLGLTAVAWVGAE
;
A
#
# COMPACT_ATOMS: atom_id res chain seq x y z
N ASP A 1 32.32 0.16 -50.47
CA ASP A 1 31.78 -0.96 -49.70
C ASP A 1 31.01 -0.41 -48.52
N ASP A 2 29.82 -0.96 -48.31
CA ASP A 2 28.81 -0.65 -47.28
C ASP A 2 27.76 0.43 -47.64
N GLU A 3 27.07 0.21 -48.76
CA GLU A 3 25.66 0.61 -48.92
C GLU A 3 24.73 -0.42 -48.21
N ASP A 4 23.66 0.10 -47.61
CA ASP A 4 22.38 -0.55 -47.35
C ASP A 4 22.25 -1.62 -46.24
N GLY A 5 22.38 -1.15 -44.98
CA GLY A 5 21.70 -1.80 -43.84
C GLY A 5 20.19 -1.50 -43.84
N PRO A 6 19.32 -2.42 -43.37
CA PRO A 6 17.87 -2.25 -43.42
C PRO A 6 17.42 -0.98 -42.66
N PRO A 7 16.35 -0.29 -43.12
CA PRO A 7 15.88 0.94 -42.49
C PRO A 7 15.54 0.70 -41.02
N LYS A 8 16.18 1.45 -40.13
CA LYS A 8 15.95 1.37 -38.68
C LYS A 8 14.48 1.71 -38.42
N PRO A 9 13.69 0.84 -37.77
CA PRO A 9 12.29 1.12 -37.55
C PRO A 9 12.15 2.36 -36.67
N ASP A 10 11.32 3.31 -37.11
CA ASP A 10 10.99 4.49 -36.31
C ASP A 10 10.30 4.05 -35.02
N LEU A 11 11.00 4.22 -33.90
CA LEU A 11 10.45 3.94 -32.59
C LEU A 11 9.41 5.02 -32.25
N ILE A 12 8.16 4.61 -32.04
CA ILE A 12 7.10 5.49 -31.56
C ILE A 12 7.47 5.98 -30.15
N ARG A 13 7.83 7.26 -30.03
CA ARG A 13 8.17 7.90 -28.75
C ARG A 13 6.91 8.48 -28.13
N ILE A 14 6.33 7.75 -27.17
CA ILE A 14 5.19 8.25 -26.39
C ILE A 14 5.75 9.09 -25.24
N SER A 15 5.61 10.41 -25.32
CA SER A 15 5.99 11.34 -24.25
C SER A 15 4.78 11.64 -23.36
N ILE A 16 4.49 10.77 -22.39
CA ILE A 16 3.50 11.08 -21.35
C ILE A 16 4.11 12.08 -20.37
N ASN A 17 3.38 13.17 -20.08
CA ASN A 17 3.82 14.16 -19.10
C ASN A 17 4.03 13.48 -17.72
N PRO A 18 5.21 13.62 -17.09
CA PRO A 18 5.54 12.93 -15.84
C PRO A 18 4.52 13.13 -14.71
N ARG A 19 3.81 14.27 -14.72
CA ARG A 19 2.78 14.60 -13.72
C ARG A 19 1.66 13.55 -13.64
N PHE A 20 1.30 12.91 -14.76
CA PHE A 20 0.23 11.90 -14.82
C PHE A 20 0.51 10.63 -14.00
N TYR A 21 1.77 10.28 -13.77
CA TYR A 21 2.13 9.09 -12.98
C TYR A 21 2.78 9.43 -11.65
N GLN A 22 3.51 10.55 -11.56
CA GLN A 22 4.21 10.94 -10.34
C GLN A 22 3.25 11.30 -9.21
N LEU A 23 2.22 12.11 -9.48
CA LEU A 23 1.29 12.56 -8.44
C LEU A 23 0.40 11.43 -7.91
N PRO A 24 -0.32 10.64 -8.75
CA PRO A 24 -1.08 9.50 -8.26
C PRO A 24 -0.19 8.43 -7.61
N GLY A 25 1.01 8.19 -8.16
CA GLY A 25 1.98 7.25 -7.60
C GLY A 25 2.42 7.65 -6.19
N ALA A 26 2.81 8.92 -5.99
CA ALA A 26 3.18 9.44 -4.68
C ALA A 26 2.02 9.41 -3.68
N ALA A 27 0.81 9.79 -4.12
CA ALA A 27 -0.41 9.76 -3.30
C ALA A 27 -0.74 8.33 -2.82
N LEU A 28 -0.62 7.34 -3.70
CA LEU A 28 -0.81 5.92 -3.37
C LEU A 28 0.24 5.41 -2.37
N LEU A 29 1.51 5.75 -2.56
CA LEU A 29 2.59 5.34 -1.66
C LEU A 29 2.40 5.92 -0.25
N LEU A 30 2.11 7.21 -0.16
CA LEU A 30 1.84 7.88 1.12
C LEU A 30 0.58 7.33 1.78
N GLY A 31 -0.51 7.17 1.03
CA GLY A 31 -1.75 6.58 1.52
C GLY A 31 -1.56 5.16 2.05
N THR A 32 -0.72 4.38 1.39
CA THR A 32 -0.36 3.01 1.81
C THR A 32 0.44 3.02 3.10
N ALA A 33 1.49 3.83 3.20
CA ALA A 33 2.31 3.91 4.42
C ALA A 33 1.48 4.34 5.64
N ILE A 34 0.62 5.34 5.48
CA ILE A 34 -0.26 5.83 6.55
C ILE A 34 -1.32 4.78 6.91
N GLY A 35 -1.94 4.13 5.92
CA GLY A 35 -2.95 3.10 6.14
C GLY A 35 -2.41 1.87 6.84
N LEU A 36 -1.25 1.36 6.41
CA LEU A 36 -0.60 0.21 7.03
C LEU A 36 -0.27 0.47 8.49
N THR A 37 0.38 1.60 8.78
CA THR A 37 0.82 1.94 10.14
C THR A 37 -0.35 2.19 11.08
N ARG A 38 -1.32 3.01 10.66
CA ARG A 38 -2.49 3.36 11.47
C ARG A 38 -3.41 2.16 11.68
N GLY A 39 -3.72 1.41 10.63
CA GLY A 39 -4.58 0.23 10.69
C GLY A 39 -3.99 -0.88 11.56
N SER A 40 -2.68 -1.15 11.41
CA SER A 40 -1.99 -2.16 12.23
C SER A 40 -1.99 -1.78 13.71
N ARG A 41 -1.69 -0.51 14.04
CA ARG A 41 -1.66 -0.04 15.42
C ARG A 41 -3.03 -0.13 16.08
N LEU A 42 -4.08 0.29 15.38
CA LEU A 42 -5.45 0.25 15.87
C LEU A 42 -5.92 -1.19 16.15
N ALA A 43 -5.68 -2.12 15.22
CA ALA A 43 -6.02 -3.53 15.39
C ALA A 43 -5.22 -4.19 16.54
N GLY A 44 -3.94 -3.81 16.69
CA GLY A 44 -3.11 -4.29 17.79
C GLY A 44 -3.56 -3.77 19.16
N LEU A 45 -4.00 -2.52 19.26
CA LEU A 45 -4.56 -1.96 20.50
C LEU A 45 -5.90 -2.62 20.85
N ARG A 46 -6.78 -2.83 19.87
CA ARG A 46 -8.05 -3.55 20.06
C ARG A 46 -7.83 -4.97 20.57
N PHE A 47 -6.91 -5.72 19.95
CA PHE A 47 -6.57 -7.07 20.40
C PHE A 47 -6.06 -7.10 21.84
N GLN A 48 -5.25 -6.12 22.24
CA GLN A 48 -4.75 -6.01 23.62
C GLN A 48 -5.86 -5.67 24.60
N ALA A 49 -6.75 -4.75 24.24
CA ALA A 49 -7.91 -4.42 25.08
C ALA A 49 -8.84 -5.63 25.25
N GLU A 50 -9.13 -6.37 24.17
CA GLU A 50 -9.93 -7.60 24.20
C GLU A 50 -9.30 -8.69 25.07
N ASN A 51 -7.98 -8.81 25.11
CA ASN A 51 -7.28 -9.92 25.76
C ASN A 51 -6.58 -9.54 27.07
N ALA A 52 -6.68 -8.30 27.53
CA ALA A 52 -6.03 -7.84 28.76
C ALA A 52 -6.40 -8.69 29.99
N HIS A 53 -7.59 -9.27 29.98
CA HIS A 53 -8.12 -10.12 31.05
C HIS A 53 -7.80 -11.63 30.89
N ARG A 54 -7.19 -12.06 29.78
CA ARG A 54 -6.88 -13.48 29.49
C ARG A 54 -5.39 -13.67 29.14
N PRO A 55 -4.46 -13.43 30.07
CA PRO A 55 -3.05 -13.68 29.81
C PRO A 55 -2.79 -15.18 29.59
N PRO A 56 -1.98 -15.57 28.58
CA PRO A 56 -1.62 -16.97 28.37
C PRO A 56 -0.78 -17.50 29.55
N GLN A 57 -1.09 -18.71 30.02
CA GLN A 57 -0.36 -19.36 31.13
C GLN A 57 0.74 -20.34 30.66
N THR A 58 0.79 -20.68 29.37
CA THR A 58 1.76 -21.64 28.81
C THR A 58 2.62 -21.01 27.73
N LEU A 59 3.84 -21.55 27.52
CA LEU A 59 4.75 -21.09 26.46
C LEU A 59 4.11 -21.18 25.06
N ARG A 60 3.41 -22.29 24.79
CA ARG A 60 2.64 -22.48 23.54
C ARG A 60 1.54 -21.43 23.40
N GLY A 61 0.87 -21.09 24.50
CA GLY A 61 -0.14 -20.03 24.54
C GLY A 61 0.42 -18.67 24.12
N TRP A 62 1.61 -18.29 24.59
CA TRP A 62 2.28 -17.05 24.18
C TRP A 62 2.63 -17.01 22.69
N TYR A 63 3.08 -18.13 22.12
CA TYR A 63 3.33 -18.22 20.69
C TYR A 63 2.06 -17.99 19.87
N LEU A 64 0.97 -18.69 20.23
CA LEU A 64 -0.33 -18.54 19.55
C LEU A 64 -0.90 -17.12 19.73
N TYR A 65 -0.75 -16.53 20.91
CA TYR A 65 -1.15 -15.16 21.19
C TYR A 65 -0.47 -14.16 20.25
N ARG A 66 0.86 -14.27 20.10
CA ARG A 66 1.64 -13.39 19.20
C ARG A 66 1.29 -13.61 17.74
N LYS A 67 1.10 -14.87 17.32
CA LYS A 67 0.69 -15.22 15.96
C LYS A 67 -0.68 -14.61 15.61
N THR A 68 -1.68 -14.80 16.47
CA THR A 68 -3.03 -14.24 16.28
C THR A 68 -3.01 -12.70 16.29
N LYS A 69 -2.26 -12.09 17.22
CA LYS A 69 -2.07 -10.63 17.24
C LYS A 69 -1.52 -10.13 15.91
N ASN A 70 -0.48 -10.78 15.39
CA ASN A 70 0.16 -10.35 14.15
C ASN A 70 -0.79 -10.46 12.94
N TYR A 71 -1.58 -11.53 12.83
CA TYR A 71 -2.57 -11.64 11.75
C TYR A 71 -3.66 -10.57 11.82
N LYS A 72 -4.18 -10.29 13.02
CA LYS A 72 -5.17 -9.20 13.20
C LYS A 72 -4.57 -7.84 12.85
N MET A 73 -3.31 -7.60 13.21
CA MET A 73 -2.59 -6.38 12.85
C MET A 73 -2.40 -6.26 11.33
N MET A 74 -1.93 -7.32 10.65
CA MET A 74 -1.76 -7.33 9.19
C MET A 74 -3.09 -7.10 8.46
N LEU A 75 -4.16 -7.80 8.88
CA LEU A 75 -5.48 -7.62 8.29
C LEU A 75 -5.99 -6.18 8.47
N GLY A 76 -5.86 -5.63 9.69
CA GLY A 76 -6.25 -4.24 9.97
C GLY A 76 -5.43 -3.22 9.16
N GLY A 77 -4.12 -3.46 8.99
CA GLY A 77 -3.25 -2.65 8.14
C GLY A 77 -3.68 -2.68 6.67
N LEU A 78 -3.95 -3.86 6.11
CA LEU A 78 -4.38 -4.02 4.72
C LEU A 78 -5.75 -3.38 4.46
N GLN A 79 -6.70 -3.53 5.38
CA GLN A 79 -8.03 -2.92 5.27
C GLN A 79 -7.96 -1.39 5.23
N GLU A 80 -7.20 -0.77 6.14
CA GLU A 80 -7.06 0.70 6.16
C GLU A 80 -6.22 1.22 4.99
N THR A 81 -5.24 0.44 4.53
CA THR A 81 -4.47 0.74 3.31
C THR A 81 -5.36 0.82 2.09
N GLY A 82 -6.20 -0.21 1.87
CA GLY A 82 -7.12 -0.22 0.73
C GLY A 82 -8.03 1.00 0.71
N LYS A 83 -8.53 1.44 1.87
CA LYS A 83 -9.38 2.63 1.99
C LYS A 83 -8.62 3.94 1.72
N LEU A 84 -7.46 4.13 2.36
CA LEU A 84 -6.73 5.40 2.28
C LEU A 84 -5.99 5.55 0.95
N ALA A 85 -5.35 4.50 0.45
CA ALA A 85 -4.68 4.50 -0.85
C ALA A 85 -5.68 4.75 -1.98
N SER A 86 -6.83 4.05 -1.99
CA SER A 86 -7.86 4.30 -3.02
C SER A 86 -8.40 5.72 -2.96
N LYS A 87 -8.73 6.23 -1.76
CA LYS A 87 -9.20 7.61 -1.59
C LYS A 87 -8.19 8.62 -2.13
N LEU A 88 -6.93 8.53 -1.73
CA LEU A 88 -5.88 9.48 -2.15
C LEU A 88 -5.51 9.34 -3.63
N GLY A 89 -5.42 8.10 -4.13
CA GLY A 89 -5.16 7.82 -5.54
C GLY A 89 -6.26 8.37 -6.44
N LEU A 90 -7.54 8.10 -6.12
CA LEU A 90 -8.67 8.63 -6.88
C LEU A 90 -8.71 10.16 -6.86
N THR A 91 -8.45 10.80 -5.72
CA THR A 91 -8.38 12.26 -5.66
C THR A 91 -7.23 12.83 -6.49
N ALA A 92 -6.07 12.18 -6.50
CA ALA A 92 -4.93 12.63 -7.29
C ALA A 92 -5.17 12.44 -8.79
N VAL A 93 -5.78 11.33 -9.20
CA VAL A 93 -6.18 11.10 -10.60
C VAL A 93 -7.22 12.12 -11.03
N ALA A 94 -8.24 12.37 -10.20
CA ALA A 94 -9.27 13.37 -10.50
C ALA A 94 -8.68 14.78 -10.63
N TRP A 95 -7.71 15.14 -9.78
CA TRP A 95 -7.01 16.41 -9.87
C TRP A 95 -6.23 16.54 -11.18
N VAL A 96 -5.38 15.56 -11.49
CA VAL A 96 -4.52 15.61 -12.68
C VAL A 96 -5.33 15.48 -13.98
N GLY A 97 -6.50 14.84 -13.95
CA GLY A 97 -7.41 14.79 -15.09
C GLY A 97 -8.25 16.06 -15.28
N ALA A 98 -8.42 16.87 -14.23
CA ALA A 98 -9.13 18.15 -14.30
C ALA A 98 -8.21 19.33 -14.70
N GLU A 99 -6.90 19.18 -14.48
CA GLU A 99 -5.85 20.11 -14.91
C GLU A 99 -5.49 19.92 -16.39
#